data_AF-A0A0S8F306-F1
#
_entry.id   AF-A0A0S8F306-F1
#
_cell.length_a   1.000
_cell.length_b   1.000
_cell.length_c   1.000
_cell.angle_alpha   90.00
_cell.angle_beta   90.00
_cell.angle_gamma   90.00
#
_symmetry.space_group_name_H-M   'P 1'
#
loop_
_entity.id
_entity.type
_entity.pdbx_description
1 polymer ?
#
loop_
_entity_poly.entity_id
_entity_poly.type
_entity_poly.pdbx_seq_one_letter_code
_entity_poly.pdbx_strand_id
1 'polypeptide(L)'
;MKSMQSDPRSAKSEVANEPQLNLRLEYDSRFAIHGIQGELLMTRSDGAQYQALWPRSPRQAKVKSLAKRLDTLEGKTIGWLWDYVFRGDEVFAQLEESLKARYPGVKFVDWGEFGNTHGSDEREVVAALPQKLKAKGVDAVVSGMGC
;
A
#
# COMPACT_ATOMS: atom_id res chain seq x y z
N MET A 1 -36.04 -18.86 -46.76
CA MET A 1 -35.07 -19.82 -47.32
C MET A 1 -33.78 -19.07 -47.65
N LYS A 2 -32.76 -19.19 -46.79
CA LYS A 2 -31.35 -18.94 -47.11
C LYS A 2 -30.52 -19.88 -46.26
N SER A 3 -29.59 -20.54 -46.94
CA SER A 3 -28.71 -21.62 -46.52
C SER A 3 -27.65 -21.14 -45.52
N MET A 4 -27.40 -21.92 -44.47
CA MET A 4 -26.19 -21.84 -43.66
C MET A 4 -25.60 -23.25 -43.58
N GLN A 5 -24.34 -23.38 -43.99
CA GLN A 5 -23.65 -24.66 -44.12
C GLN A 5 -22.25 -24.54 -43.50
N SER A 6 -21.76 -25.69 -43.02
CA SER A 6 -20.48 -25.98 -42.34
C SER A 6 -20.48 -25.72 -40.82
N ASP A 7 -20.00 -26.60 -39.93
CA ASP A 7 -19.37 -27.94 -40.06
C ASP A 7 -19.35 -28.60 -38.65
N PRO A 8 -18.92 -29.85 -38.43
CA PRO A 8 -19.41 -30.73 -37.38
C PRO A 8 -18.43 -30.69 -36.20
N ARG A 9 -18.62 -31.57 -35.20
CA ARG A 9 -17.81 -31.73 -33.98
C ARG A 9 -18.39 -30.99 -32.77
N SER A 10 -19.59 -31.43 -32.40
CA SER A 10 -19.89 -31.72 -31.00
C SER A 10 -18.85 -32.73 -30.49
N ALA A 11 -17.90 -32.29 -29.68
CA ALA A 11 -16.99 -33.14 -28.92
C ALA A 11 -16.66 -32.43 -27.61
N LYS A 12 -17.47 -32.70 -26.58
CA LYS A 12 -17.08 -32.53 -25.19
C LYS A 12 -16.22 -33.76 -24.84
N SER A 13 -14.93 -33.58 -24.62
CA SER A 13 -14.07 -34.53 -23.89
C SER A 13 -14.02 -34.02 -22.45
N GLU A 14 -14.67 -34.63 -21.46
CA GLU A 14 -14.49 -35.99 -20.95
C GLU A 14 -13.00 -36.29 -20.70
N VAL A 15 -12.50 -35.71 -19.61
CA VAL A 15 -11.23 -36.11 -18.99
C VAL A 15 -11.57 -37.21 -18.00
N ALA A 16 -10.92 -38.35 -18.19
CA ALA A 16 -11.23 -39.63 -17.60
C ALA A 16 -11.16 -39.65 -16.07
N ASN A 17 -12.14 -40.31 -15.47
CA ASN A 17 -12.10 -40.85 -14.12
C ASN A 17 -11.07 -41.99 -14.09
N GLU A 18 -9.90 -41.75 -13.50
CA GLU A 18 -9.05 -42.83 -12.99
C GLU A 18 -9.60 -43.32 -11.65
N PRO A 19 -9.61 -44.64 -11.38
CA PRO A 19 -10.16 -45.18 -10.15
C PRO A 19 -9.28 -44.78 -8.97
N GLN A 20 -9.82 -43.97 -8.07
CA GLN A 20 -9.26 -43.82 -6.72
C GLN A 20 -9.30 -45.19 -6.05
N LEU A 21 -8.12 -45.80 -5.87
CA LEU A 21 -7.92 -46.93 -4.98
C LEU A 21 -8.37 -46.50 -3.58
N ASN A 22 -9.60 -46.84 -3.24
CA ASN A 22 -10.14 -46.82 -1.88
C ASN A 22 -9.27 -47.72 -1.01
N LEU A 23 -8.24 -47.16 -0.38
CA LEU A 23 -7.59 -47.79 0.76
C LEU A 23 -8.55 -47.68 1.94
N ARG A 24 -9.56 -48.56 1.97
CA ARG A 24 -10.26 -48.91 3.21
C ARG A 24 -9.20 -49.53 4.12
N LEU A 25 -8.64 -48.72 5.01
CA LEU A 25 -7.99 -49.26 6.21
C LEU A 25 -9.11 -49.83 7.07
N GLU A 26 -9.45 -51.09 6.82
CA GLU A 26 -10.10 -51.89 7.85
C GLU A 26 -9.11 -51.97 9.01
N TYR A 27 -9.44 -51.24 10.07
CA TYR A 27 -8.73 -51.31 11.32
C TYR A 27 -9.13 -52.63 12.00
N ASP A 28 -8.40 -53.70 11.69
CA ASP A 28 -8.50 -54.96 12.44
C ASP A 28 -7.85 -54.74 13.82
N SER A 29 -8.70 -54.41 14.79
CA SER A 29 -8.36 -54.13 16.17
C SER A 29 -8.14 -55.39 17.00
N ARG A 30 -7.40 -56.38 16.48
CA ARG A 30 -7.09 -57.60 17.22
C ARG A 30 -5.65 -58.08 16.98
N PHE A 31 -4.71 -57.38 17.59
CA PHE A 31 -3.48 -58.03 18.07
C PHE A 31 -3.63 -58.29 19.56
N ALA A 32 -4.02 -59.52 19.89
CA ALA A 32 -3.85 -60.07 21.22
C ALA A 32 -2.37 -60.40 21.40
N ILE A 33 -1.64 -59.51 22.06
CA ILE A 33 -0.36 -59.84 22.69
C ILE A 33 -0.58 -59.69 24.19
N HIS A 34 -0.34 -60.79 24.89
CA HIS A 34 -0.47 -60.92 26.34
C HIS A 34 0.26 -59.77 27.07
N GLY A 35 -0.49 -59.01 27.87
CA GLY A 35 0.02 -58.59 29.18
C GLY A 35 0.48 -57.15 29.41
N ILE A 36 0.37 -56.20 28.47
CA ILE A 36 0.67 -54.79 28.78
C ILE A 36 -0.33 -53.86 28.08
N GLN A 37 -1.23 -53.25 28.86
CA GLN A 37 -2.03 -52.10 28.42
C GLN A 37 -1.10 -50.87 28.33
N GLY A 38 -0.45 -50.70 27.19
CA GLY A 38 0.23 -49.46 26.83
C GLY A 38 -0.70 -48.63 25.95
N GLU A 39 -1.39 -47.65 26.53
CA GLU A 39 -2.05 -46.60 25.75
C GLU A 39 -0.94 -45.78 25.08
N LEU A 40 -0.85 -45.84 23.74
CA LEU A 40 0.07 -45.00 22.98
C LEU A 40 -0.43 -43.56 23.10
N LEU A 41 0.06 -42.84 24.11
CA LEU A 41 -0.09 -41.40 24.23
C LEU A 41 0.64 -40.79 23.02
N MET A 42 -0.11 -40.61 21.93
CA MET A 42 0.28 -39.71 20.86
C MET A 42 0.30 -38.32 21.47
N THR A 43 1.46 -37.91 21.99
CA THR A 43 1.73 -36.52 22.32
C THR A 43 1.58 -35.75 21.02
N ARG A 44 0.39 -35.20 20.78
CA ARG A 44 0.19 -34.18 19.77
C ARG A 44 1.22 -33.12 20.12
N SER A 45 2.19 -32.89 19.25
CA SER A 45 3.02 -31.70 19.36
C SER A 45 2.05 -30.53 19.28
N ASP A 46 1.70 -30.00 20.43
CA ASP A 46 1.03 -28.74 20.68
C ASP A 46 2.01 -27.63 20.31
N GLY A 47 2.37 -27.60 19.02
CA GLY A 47 3.28 -26.62 18.46
C GLY A 47 2.77 -25.23 18.83
N ALA A 48 3.54 -24.52 19.66
CA ALA A 48 3.20 -23.19 20.12
C ALA A 48 2.86 -22.31 18.91
N GLN A 49 1.58 -21.97 18.77
CA GLN A 49 1.13 -21.08 17.71
C GLN A 49 1.41 -19.65 18.15
N TYR A 50 2.29 -18.97 17.43
CA TYR A 50 2.58 -17.56 17.66
C TYR A 50 1.68 -16.71 16.75
N GLN A 51 1.12 -15.65 17.32
CA GLN A 51 0.39 -14.67 16.54
C GLN A 51 1.39 -13.85 15.70
N ALA A 52 1.30 -13.96 14.37
CA ALA A 52 2.02 -13.06 13.49
C ALA A 52 1.36 -11.68 13.53
N LEU A 53 2.04 -10.71 14.13
CA LEU A 53 1.62 -9.32 14.16
C LEU A 53 2.28 -8.55 13.02
N TRP A 54 1.50 -7.77 12.31
CA TRP A 54 2.02 -6.82 11.31
C TRP A 54 2.25 -5.47 11.99
N PRO A 55 3.38 -4.76 11.76
CA PRO A 55 3.74 -3.52 12.47
C PRO A 55 2.84 -2.31 12.15
N ARG A 56 1.71 -2.51 11.48
CA ARG A 56 0.80 -1.42 11.14
C ARG A 56 -0.04 -1.06 12.35
N SER A 57 0.36 0.01 13.01
CA SER A 57 -0.44 0.67 14.04
C SER A 57 -1.85 1.00 13.54
N PRO A 58 -2.85 1.02 14.44
CA PRO A 58 -4.16 1.56 14.12
C PRO A 58 -4.04 2.96 13.51
N ARG A 59 -4.85 3.20 12.49
CA ARG A 59 -4.84 4.47 11.76
C ARG A 59 -5.26 5.61 12.69
N GLN A 60 -4.33 6.52 13.00
CA GLN A 60 -4.60 7.63 13.92
C GLN A 60 -5.50 8.73 13.32
N ALA A 61 -5.38 8.97 12.01
CA ALA A 61 -6.16 10.01 11.33
C ALA A 61 -7.43 9.44 10.67
N LYS A 62 -8.59 10.08 10.88
CA LYS A 62 -9.83 9.74 10.15
C LYS A 62 -9.66 9.99 8.64
N VAL A 63 -10.37 9.24 7.80
CA VAL A 63 -10.46 9.56 6.37
C VAL A 63 -11.18 10.89 6.21
N LYS A 64 -10.59 11.81 5.46
CA LYS A 64 -11.22 13.06 5.03
C LYS A 64 -11.23 13.09 3.51
N SER A 65 -12.19 13.82 2.93
CA SER A 65 -12.14 14.13 1.50
C SER A 65 -10.86 14.94 1.22
N LEU A 66 -10.15 14.53 0.18
CA LEU A 66 -8.93 15.21 -0.26
C LEU A 66 -9.30 16.31 -1.26
N ALA A 67 -8.46 17.34 -1.35
CA ALA A 67 -8.58 18.35 -2.39
C ALA A 67 -8.45 17.70 -3.78
N LYS A 68 -9.17 18.24 -4.77
CA LYS A 68 -9.04 17.78 -6.17
C LYS A 68 -7.59 18.00 -6.62
N ARG A 69 -7.01 16.98 -7.27
CA ARG A 69 -5.70 17.10 -7.90
C ARG A 69 -5.74 18.14 -9.02
N LEU A 70 -4.68 18.92 -9.15
CA LEU A 70 -4.52 19.84 -10.27
C LEU A 70 -4.35 19.05 -11.58
N ASP A 71 -5.01 19.50 -12.63
CA ASP A 71 -4.93 18.89 -13.97
C ASP A 71 -3.62 19.29 -14.69
N THR A 72 -3.06 20.46 -14.35
CA THR A 72 -1.79 21.00 -14.87
C THR A 72 -1.16 21.96 -13.84
N LEU A 73 0.14 22.23 -14.00
CA LEU A 73 0.89 23.22 -13.21
C LEU A 73 1.12 24.54 -13.96
N GLU A 74 0.67 24.64 -15.20
CA GLU A 74 0.83 25.86 -16.01
C GLU A 74 0.12 27.05 -15.35
N GLY A 75 0.85 28.15 -15.15
CA GLY A 75 0.35 29.34 -14.47
C GLY A 75 0.05 29.17 -12.97
N LYS A 76 0.41 28.02 -12.37
CA LYS A 76 0.17 27.73 -10.95
C LYS A 76 1.34 28.15 -10.07
N THR A 77 1.03 28.50 -8.83
CA THR A 77 2.02 28.81 -7.80
C THR A 77 2.17 27.61 -6.85
N ILE A 78 3.38 27.05 -6.80
CA ILE A 78 3.73 25.92 -5.96
C ILE A 78 4.54 26.38 -4.76
N GLY A 79 4.14 25.97 -3.55
CA GLY A 79 4.91 26.19 -2.33
C GLY A 79 5.74 24.96 -1.97
N TRP A 80 6.99 25.17 -1.59
CA TRP A 80 7.84 24.12 -1.00
C TRP A 80 7.71 24.14 0.53
N LEU A 81 7.50 22.99 1.16
CA LEU A 81 7.59 22.86 2.63
C LEU A 81 8.72 21.92 3.01
N TRP A 82 9.50 22.32 4.01
CA TRP A 82 10.67 21.58 4.46
C TRP A 82 10.78 21.53 5.99
N ASP A 83 11.18 20.38 6.49
CA ASP A 83 11.50 20.08 7.89
C ASP A 83 13.00 20.24 8.23
N TYR A 84 13.82 20.64 7.25
CA TYR A 84 15.25 20.89 7.37
C TYR A 84 16.07 19.62 7.67
N VAL A 85 15.49 18.43 7.49
CA VAL A 85 16.13 17.16 7.83
C VAL A 85 17.02 16.63 6.70
N PHE A 86 16.57 16.74 5.45
CA PHE A 86 17.33 16.22 4.30
C PHE A 86 17.36 17.18 3.11
N ARG A 87 18.54 17.70 2.75
CA ARG A 87 18.94 18.37 1.48
C ARG A 87 17.82 19.00 0.62
N GLY A 88 16.91 19.75 1.24
CA GLY A 88 15.75 20.32 0.56
C GLY A 88 16.16 21.41 -0.40
N ASP A 89 17.16 22.20 -0.03
CA ASP A 89 17.81 23.20 -0.86
C ASP A 89 18.22 22.65 -2.24
N GLU A 90 18.92 21.52 -2.27
CA GLU A 90 19.40 20.93 -3.51
C GLU A 90 18.28 20.26 -4.32
N VAL A 91 17.40 19.50 -3.64
CA VAL A 91 16.33 18.77 -4.32
C VAL A 91 15.29 19.72 -4.90
N PHE A 92 14.90 20.76 -4.17
CA PHE A 92 13.94 21.73 -4.69
C PHE A 92 14.52 22.52 -5.87
N ALA A 93 15.82 22.85 -5.85
CA ALA A 93 16.46 23.50 -7.00
C ALA A 93 16.37 22.62 -8.27
N GLN A 94 16.68 21.33 -8.16
CA GLN A 94 16.60 20.39 -9.30
C GLN A 94 15.15 20.16 -9.76
N LEU A 95 14.20 20.10 -8.82
CA LEU A 95 12.78 19.98 -9.14
C LEU A 95 12.26 21.22 -9.84
N GLU A 96 12.63 22.43 -9.39
CA GLU A 96 12.24 23.67 -10.05
C GLU A 96 12.73 23.73 -11.48
N GLU A 97 13.97 23.34 -11.75
CA GLU A 97 14.52 23.31 -13.12
C GLU A 97 13.69 22.38 -14.02
N SER A 98 13.46 21.15 -13.55
CA SER A 98 12.69 20.14 -14.30
C SER A 98 11.24 20.55 -14.51
N LEU A 99 10.62 21.18 -13.51
CA LEU A 99 9.24 21.65 -13.59
C LEU A 99 9.11 22.87 -14.50
N LYS A 100 10.04 23.83 -14.47
CA LYS A 100 10.06 24.99 -15.38
C LYS A 100 10.25 24.56 -16.84
N ALA A 101 11.09 23.55 -17.08
CA ALA A 101 11.27 23.00 -18.42
C ALA A 101 9.98 22.40 -18.99
N ARG A 102 9.14 21.80 -18.13
CA ARG A 102 7.87 21.18 -18.54
C ARG A 102 6.68 22.14 -18.53
N TYR A 103 6.68 23.12 -17.62
CA TYR A 103 5.60 24.07 -17.37
C TYR A 103 6.18 25.49 -17.24
N PRO A 104 6.45 26.19 -18.36
CA PRO A 104 7.19 27.45 -18.33
C PRO A 104 6.54 28.57 -17.48
N GLY A 105 5.22 28.57 -17.33
CA GLY A 105 4.49 29.55 -16.53
C GLY A 105 4.28 29.18 -15.06
N VAL A 106 4.83 28.06 -14.59
CA VAL A 106 4.76 27.70 -13.16
C VAL A 106 5.60 28.67 -12.31
N LYS A 107 5.13 28.97 -11.11
CA LYS A 107 5.78 29.86 -10.13
C LYS A 107 6.05 29.10 -8.85
N PHE A 108 7.07 29.51 -8.11
CA PHE A 108 7.46 28.86 -6.86
C PHE A 108 7.52 29.85 -5.71
N VAL A 109 7.16 29.36 -4.52
CA VAL A 109 7.36 30.04 -3.24
C VAL A 109 8.34 29.20 -2.44
N ASP A 110 9.45 29.84 -2.05
CA ASP A 110 10.54 29.22 -1.32
C ASP A 110 10.09 28.67 0.05
N TRP A 111 10.77 27.61 0.51
CA TRP A 111 10.47 26.94 1.78
C TRP A 111 10.72 27.83 3.00
N GLY A 112 11.69 28.75 2.92
CA GLY A 112 12.02 29.69 4.00
C GLY A 112 10.86 30.63 4.34
N GLU A 113 9.93 30.84 3.40
CA GLU A 113 8.75 31.69 3.57
C GLU A 113 7.70 31.09 4.52
N PHE A 114 7.78 29.79 4.77
CA PHE A 114 6.82 29.06 5.60
C PHE A 114 7.36 28.73 6.99
N GLY A 115 8.67 28.54 7.10
CA GLY A 115 9.37 28.15 8.33
C GLY A 115 9.58 26.65 8.43
N ASN A 116 10.31 26.22 9.46
CA ASN A 116 10.68 24.83 9.67
C ASN A 116 9.49 24.04 10.26
N THR A 117 9.03 23.02 9.55
CA THR A 117 7.94 22.14 9.99
C THR A 117 8.39 21.04 10.96
N HIS A 118 9.60 21.14 11.51
CA HIS A 118 10.17 20.23 12.49
C HIS A 118 11.06 20.98 13.48
N GLY A 119 10.68 21.02 14.75
CA GLY A 119 11.42 21.76 15.77
C GLY A 119 10.57 22.17 16.96
N SER A 120 11.11 23.02 17.83
CA SER A 120 10.41 23.53 19.02
C SER A 120 9.10 24.24 18.67
N ASP A 121 9.09 24.94 17.54
CA ASP A 121 8.01 25.85 17.14
C ASP A 121 7.05 25.20 16.13
N GLU A 122 7.22 23.89 15.85
CA GLU A 122 6.47 23.14 14.82
C GLU A 122 4.96 23.39 14.92
N ARG A 123 4.39 23.34 16.13
CA ARG A 123 2.94 23.51 16.32
C ARG A 123 2.45 24.87 15.84
N GLU A 124 3.21 25.92 16.13
CA GLU A 124 2.87 27.29 15.74
C GLU A 124 3.04 27.48 14.23
N VAL A 125 4.16 26.98 13.68
CA VAL A 125 4.43 27.00 12.23
C VAL A 125 3.31 26.29 11.47
N VAL A 126 2.98 25.06 11.84
CA VAL A 126 1.93 24.25 11.20
C VAL A 126 0.55 24.90 11.32
N ALA A 127 0.22 25.48 12.47
CA ALA A 127 -1.05 26.18 12.67
C ALA A 127 -1.17 27.44 11.77
N ALA A 128 -0.06 28.12 11.49
CA ALA A 128 -0.03 29.32 10.66
C ALA A 128 -0.03 29.03 9.14
N LEU A 129 0.35 27.81 8.72
CA LEU A 129 0.48 27.46 7.29
C LEU A 129 -0.74 27.81 6.44
N PRO A 130 -2.00 27.50 6.81
CA PRO A 130 -3.14 27.79 5.95
C PRO A 130 -3.27 29.28 5.59
N GLN A 131 -2.98 30.17 6.54
CA GLN A 131 -3.02 31.61 6.32
C GLN A 131 -1.85 32.07 5.44
N LYS A 132 -0.63 31.58 5.71
CA LYS A 132 0.57 31.91 4.92
C LYS A 132 0.41 31.47 3.45
N LEU A 133 -0.09 30.25 3.22
CA LEU A 133 -0.33 29.72 1.88
C LEU A 133 -1.34 30.57 1.10
N LYS A 134 -2.44 30.94 1.74
CA LYS A 134 -3.46 31.81 1.13
C LYS A 134 -2.93 33.20 0.83
N ALA A 135 -2.18 33.80 1.75
CA ALA A 135 -1.59 35.13 1.57
C ALA A 135 -0.59 35.19 0.41
N LYS A 136 0.12 34.09 0.16
CA LYS A 136 1.10 33.97 -0.93
C LYS A 136 0.49 33.45 -2.24
N GLY A 137 -0.81 33.19 -2.28
CA GLY A 137 -1.50 32.72 -3.48
C GLY A 137 -1.06 31.33 -3.95
N VAL A 138 -0.68 30.45 -3.02
CA VAL A 138 -0.23 29.10 -3.34
C VAL A 138 -1.42 28.23 -3.78
N ASP A 139 -1.32 27.61 -4.96
CA ASP A 139 -2.33 26.71 -5.51
C ASP A 139 -2.15 25.25 -5.02
N ALA A 140 -0.90 24.84 -4.85
CA ALA A 140 -0.55 23.51 -4.34
C ALA A 140 0.80 23.54 -3.61
N VAL A 141 0.99 22.57 -2.71
CA VAL A 141 2.20 22.43 -1.91
C VAL A 141 2.84 21.09 -2.18
N VAL A 142 4.15 21.08 -2.35
CA VAL A 142 4.95 19.87 -2.18
C VAL A 142 5.52 19.91 -0.77
N SER A 143 5.03 19.00 0.06
CA SER A 143 5.52 18.78 1.42
C SER A 143 6.27 17.47 1.44
N GLY A 144 7.55 17.51 1.77
CA GLY A 144 8.32 16.29 1.96
C GLY A 144 9.77 16.48 1.61
N MET A 145 10.62 16.29 2.62
CA MET A 145 12.07 16.08 2.56
C MET A 145 12.52 15.52 3.94
N GLY A 146 11.84 14.49 4.42
CA GLY A 146 12.11 13.81 5.70
C GLY A 146 11.79 12.31 5.59
N CYS A 147 12.66 11.50 6.21
CA CYS A 147 12.81 10.03 6.13
C CYS A 147 11.52 9.22 5.91
#